data_AF-V4YMZ8-F1
#
_entry.id   AF-V4YMZ8-F1
#
_cell.length_a   1.000
_cell.length_b   1.000
_cell.length_c   1.000
_cell.angle_alpha   90.00
_cell.angle_beta   90.00
_cell.angle_gamma   90.00
#
_symmetry.space_group_name_H-M   'P 1'
#
loop_
_entity.id
_entity.type
_entity.pdbx_description
1 polymer ?
#
loop_
_entity_poly.entity_id
_entity_poly.type
_entity_poly.pdbx_seq_one_letter_code
_entity_poly.pdbx_strand_id
1 'polypeptide(L)'
;MFEQFSSGYYVGEVYIEPGKGDRGAIQTVAHERLNKQLYVGDEGGKGLSRLDAPLVMKIEGTHFPVVASEDTPAGTLELPPEYTDKRLPTRSAVFLAKGDRAVDLLRYSGWDLASGA
;
A
#
# COMPACT_ATOMS: atom_id res chain seq x y z
N MET A 1 5.74 -2.30 12.46
CA MET A 1 7.10 -1.88 12.02
C MET A 1 7.39 -2.66 10.74
N PHE A 2 7.90 -1.99 9.70
CA PHE A 2 8.22 -2.62 8.42
C PHE A 2 9.73 -2.89 8.34
N GLU A 3 10.12 -4.10 7.99
CA GLU A 3 11.50 -4.56 7.86
C GLU A 3 11.84 -4.82 6.41
N GLN A 4 13.10 -4.60 6.00
CA GLN A 4 13.51 -4.90 4.64
C GLN A 4 13.50 -6.41 4.41
N PHE A 5 12.65 -6.87 3.50
CA PHE A 5 12.55 -8.29 3.17
C PHE A 5 13.37 -8.65 1.92
N SER A 6 13.35 -7.77 0.92
CA SER A 6 14.07 -7.97 -0.34
C SER A 6 14.52 -6.65 -0.96
N SER A 7 15.17 -6.71 -2.11
CA SER A 7 15.49 -5.53 -2.92
C SER A 7 14.23 -4.73 -3.30
N GLY A 8 13.10 -5.40 -3.53
CA GLY A 8 11.85 -4.78 -3.99
C GLY A 8 10.74 -4.64 -2.95
N TYR A 9 10.88 -5.20 -1.75
CA TYR A 9 9.82 -5.20 -0.73
C TYR A 9 10.33 -5.01 0.70
N TYR A 10 9.54 -4.30 1.48
CA TYR A 10 9.51 -4.38 2.94
C TYR A 10 8.41 -5.36 3.38
N VAL A 11 8.50 -5.92 4.58
CA VAL A 11 7.46 -6.76 5.18
C VAL A 11 7.04 -6.18 6.53
N GLY A 12 5.76 -6.24 6.84
CA GLY A 12 5.21 -5.84 8.13
C GLY A 12 3.90 -6.56 8.41
N GLU A 13 3.28 -6.26 9.54
CA GLU A 13 1.96 -6.78 9.89
C GLU A 13 0.97 -5.64 10.07
N VAL A 14 -0.27 -5.90 9.65
CA VAL A 14 -1.40 -4.97 9.80
C VAL A 14 -2.64 -5.76 10.22
N TYR A 15 -3.60 -5.06 10.80
CA TYR A 15 -4.96 -5.58 10.95
C TYR A 15 -5.69 -5.44 9.61
N ILE A 16 -6.47 -6.44 9.22
CA ILE A 16 -7.30 -6.39 8.01
C ILE A 16 -8.75 -6.25 8.39
N GLU A 17 -9.41 -5.26 7.79
CA GLU A 17 -10.85 -5.03 7.93
C GLU A 17 -11.52 -4.87 6.55
N PRO A 18 -12.82 -5.21 6.42
CA PRO A 18 -13.58 -4.92 5.22
C PRO A 18 -13.75 -3.41 5.07
N GLY A 19 -13.23 -2.87 3.98
CA GLY A 19 -13.43 -1.48 3.56
C GLY A 19 -14.74 -1.27 2.81
N LYS A 20 -15.05 -0.01 2.55
CA LYS A 20 -16.26 0.38 1.77
C LYS A 20 -15.96 0.68 0.29
N GLY A 21 -14.68 0.76 -0.07
CA GLY A 21 -14.22 1.16 -1.41
C GLY A 21 -13.82 -0.01 -2.31
N ASP A 22 -13.44 0.35 -3.53
CA ASP A 22 -12.89 -0.55 -4.57
C ASP A 22 -11.38 -0.76 -4.45
N ARG A 23 -10.74 -0.11 -3.48
CA ARG A 23 -9.29 -0.09 -3.26
C ARG A 23 -8.95 -0.35 -1.81
N GLY A 24 -7.69 -0.71 -1.57
CA GLY A 24 -7.18 -0.78 -0.21
C GLY A 24 -7.04 0.62 0.39
N ALA A 25 -7.20 0.75 1.69
CA ALA A 25 -7.01 2.02 2.40
C ALA A 25 -6.29 1.84 3.73
N ILE A 26 -5.46 2.82 4.08
CA ILE A 26 -4.82 2.92 5.40
C ILE A 26 -4.95 4.35 5.91
N GLN A 27 -4.70 4.54 7.20
CA GLN A 27 -4.71 5.86 7.82
C GLN A 27 -3.80 6.87 7.09
N THR A 28 -4.30 8.07 6.81
CA THR A 28 -3.57 9.16 6.12
C THR A 28 -2.17 9.42 6.68
N VAL A 29 -2.02 9.55 8.00
CA VAL A 29 -0.71 9.78 8.65
C VAL A 29 0.27 8.65 8.37
N ALA A 30 -0.20 7.40 8.39
CA ALA A 30 0.63 6.24 8.07
C ALA A 30 0.99 6.23 6.58
N HIS A 31 0.04 6.55 5.71
CA HIS A 31 0.22 6.63 4.27
C HIS A 31 1.31 7.62 3.87
N GLU A 32 1.22 8.86 4.37
CA GLU A 32 2.21 9.90 4.08
C GLU A 32 3.59 9.54 4.62
N ARG A 33 3.66 8.98 5.83
CA ARG A 33 4.93 8.55 6.43
C ARG A 33 5.60 7.45 5.60
N LEU A 34 4.83 6.46 5.14
CA LEU A 34 5.33 5.38 4.30
C LEU A 34 5.75 5.89 2.93
N ASN A 35 4.95 6.74 2.28
CA ASN A 35 5.34 7.39 1.03
C ASN A 35 6.65 8.17 1.18
N LYS A 36 6.76 8.98 2.24
CA LYS A 36 7.97 9.76 2.51
C LYS A 36 9.19 8.86 2.67
N GLN A 37 9.03 7.72 3.35
CA GLN A 37 10.15 6.80 3.58
C GLN A 37 10.53 6.01 2.33
N LEU A 38 9.55 5.63 1.50
CA LEU A 38 9.73 4.61 0.48
C LEU A 38 9.82 5.14 -0.94
N TYR A 39 9.24 6.29 -1.21
CA TYR A 39 9.14 6.88 -2.54
C TYR A 39 9.92 8.20 -2.57
N VAL A 40 9.84 9.00 -1.50
CA VAL A 40 10.55 10.28 -1.42
C VAL A 40 11.96 10.14 -0.82
N GLY A 41 12.98 9.95 -1.67
CA GLY A 41 14.39 9.97 -1.25
C GLY A 41 15.32 9.18 -2.17
N ASP A 42 16.61 9.12 -1.83
CA ASP A 42 17.63 8.42 -2.65
C ASP A 42 17.39 6.90 -2.77
N GLU A 43 16.75 6.28 -1.77
CA GLU A 43 16.36 4.87 -1.80
C GLU A 43 15.00 4.61 -2.47
N GLY A 44 14.25 5.67 -2.79
CA GLY A 44 12.85 5.60 -3.23
C GLY A 44 12.64 5.29 -4.70
N GLY A 45 13.71 5.07 -5.46
CA GLY A 45 13.63 4.82 -6.89
C GLY A 45 13.32 6.07 -7.72
N LYS A 46 13.50 5.98 -9.03
CA LYS A 46 13.26 7.11 -9.93
C LYS A 46 11.80 7.09 -10.39
N GLY A 47 10.89 7.76 -9.68
CA GLY A 47 9.56 8.01 -10.26
C GLY A 47 8.44 8.52 -9.37
N LEU A 48 8.50 8.34 -8.05
CA LEU A 48 7.43 8.76 -7.14
C LEU A 48 7.98 9.72 -6.09
N SER A 49 7.82 11.03 -6.30
CA SER A 49 8.20 12.06 -5.31
C SER A 49 6.96 12.66 -4.62
N ARG A 50 5.88 11.89 -4.54
CA ARG A 50 4.56 12.31 -4.07
C ARG A 50 4.20 11.57 -2.78
N LEU A 51 3.56 12.27 -1.84
CA LEU A 51 3.11 11.69 -0.57
C LEU A 51 1.70 11.10 -0.64
N ASP A 52 0.97 11.45 -1.68
CA ASP A 52 -0.39 11.01 -2.01
C ASP A 52 -0.39 9.91 -3.09
N ALA A 53 0.79 9.45 -3.53
CA ALA A 53 0.87 8.32 -4.44
C ALA A 53 0.36 7.04 -3.74
N PRO A 54 -0.41 6.19 -4.44
CA PRO A 54 -0.86 4.94 -3.87
C PRO A 54 0.33 4.06 -3.50
N LEU A 55 0.30 3.53 -2.28
CA LEU A 55 1.22 2.47 -1.88
C LEU A 55 0.79 1.17 -2.53
N VAL A 56 1.74 0.34 -2.95
CA VAL A 56 1.40 -1.01 -3.44
C VAL A 56 1.74 -2.04 -2.37
N MET A 57 0.70 -2.65 -1.81
CA MET A 57 0.83 -3.72 -0.82
C MET A 57 0.48 -5.06 -1.43
N LYS A 58 1.17 -6.12 -1.01
CA LYS A 58 0.90 -7.50 -1.40
C LYS A 58 0.47 -8.32 -0.20
N ILE A 59 -0.70 -8.94 -0.32
CA ILE A 59 -1.31 -9.82 0.70
C ILE A 59 -1.65 -11.15 0.02
N GLU A 60 -1.21 -12.27 0.60
CA GLU A 60 -1.46 -13.63 0.10
C GLU A 60 -1.24 -13.82 -1.42
N GLY A 61 -0.22 -13.16 -1.98
CA GLY A 61 0.10 -13.28 -3.41
C GLY A 61 -0.51 -12.20 -4.30
N THR A 62 -1.50 -11.44 -3.82
CA THR A 62 -2.23 -10.43 -4.59
C THR A 62 -1.75 -9.02 -4.27
N HIS A 63 -1.56 -8.18 -5.28
CA HIS A 63 -1.17 -6.77 -5.13
C HIS A 63 -2.39 -5.85 -5.11
N PHE A 64 -2.36 -4.87 -4.23
CA PHE A 64 -3.41 -3.89 -4.02
C PHE A 64 -2.81 -2.48 -4.05
N PRO A 65 -3.37 -1.58 -4.86
CA PRO A 65 -3.21 -0.14 -4.65
C PRO A 65 -3.89 0.25 -3.34
N VAL A 66 -3.14 0.93 -2.48
CA VAL A 66 -3.57 1.37 -1.15
C VAL A 66 -3.49 2.88 -1.08
N VAL A 67 -4.61 3.52 -0.78
CA VAL A 67 -4.75 4.97 -0.68
C VAL A 67 -4.83 5.44 0.78
N ALA A 68 -4.68 6.75 0.99
CA ALA A 68 -4.93 7.38 2.28
C ALA A 68 -6.44 7.47 2.57
N SER A 69 -6.82 7.24 3.83
CA SER A 69 -8.17 7.43 4.35
C SER A 69 -8.10 8.00 5.77
N GLU A 70 -8.96 8.98 6.06
CA GLU A 70 -9.11 9.55 7.41
C GLU A 70 -9.98 8.67 8.32
N ASP A 71 -10.85 7.85 7.73
CA ASP A 71 -11.77 6.97 8.45
C ASP A 71 -11.09 5.67 8.93
N THR A 72 -9.95 5.31 8.34
CA THR A 72 -9.26 4.05 8.62
C THR A 72 -8.42 4.15 9.90
N PRO A 73 -8.61 3.23 10.87
CA PRO A 73 -7.83 3.22 12.10
C PRO A 73 -6.32 3.02 11.88
N ALA A 74 -5.53 3.55 12.82
CA ALA A 74 -4.08 3.37 12.81
C ALA A 74 -3.69 1.88 12.90
N GLY A 75 -2.84 1.42 11.98
CA GLY A 75 -2.40 0.01 11.94
C GLY A 75 -3.39 -0.95 11.29
N THR A 76 -4.48 -0.42 10.74
CA THR A 76 -5.48 -1.16 9.95
C THR A 76 -5.28 -0.92 8.46
N LEU A 77 -5.45 -1.98 7.69
CA LEU A 77 -5.60 -2.00 6.24
C LEU A 77 -7.02 -2.42 5.92
N GLU A 78 -7.79 -1.49 5.38
CA GLU A 78 -9.07 -1.80 4.77
C GLU A 78 -8.84 -2.39 3.38
N LEU A 79 -9.53 -3.49 3.06
CA LEU A 79 -9.53 -4.09 1.72
C LEU A 79 -10.94 -4.14 1.15
N PRO A 80 -11.11 -4.14 -0.18
CA PRO A 80 -12.44 -4.28 -0.78
C PRO A 80 -13.12 -5.57 -0.29
N PRO A 81 -14.44 -5.55 -0.02
CA PRO A 81 -15.16 -6.68 0.57
C PRO A 81 -14.95 -8.02 -0.13
N GLU A 82 -14.83 -8.01 -1.47
CA GLU A 82 -14.56 -9.20 -2.28
C GLU A 82 -13.25 -9.94 -1.94
N TYR A 83 -12.31 -9.28 -1.25
CA TYR A 83 -11.06 -9.86 -0.82
C TYR A 83 -11.08 -10.26 0.66
N THR A 84 -11.85 -9.57 1.51
CA THR A 84 -11.96 -9.90 2.94
C THR A 84 -12.87 -11.09 3.22
N ASP A 85 -13.82 -11.38 2.33
CA ASP A 85 -14.69 -12.56 2.43
C ASP A 85 -13.94 -13.89 2.29
N LYS A 86 -12.68 -13.87 1.84
CA LYS A 86 -11.82 -15.05 1.64
C LYS A 86 -11.27 -15.67 2.94
N ARG A 87 -11.80 -15.30 4.11
CA ARG A 87 -11.31 -15.68 5.45
C ARG A 87 -9.85 -15.28 5.68
N LEU A 88 -9.47 -14.08 5.22
CA LEU A 88 -8.17 -13.52 5.56
C LEU A 88 -8.04 -13.42 7.10
N PRO A 89 -6.87 -13.75 7.68
CA PRO A 89 -6.65 -13.55 9.10
C PRO A 89 -6.85 -12.08 9.49
N THR A 90 -7.41 -11.84 10.67
CA THR A 90 -7.60 -10.49 11.24
C THR A 90 -6.29 -9.71 11.31
N ARG A 91 -5.15 -10.41 11.46
CA ARG A 91 -3.80 -9.84 11.38
C ARG A 91 -3.00 -10.62 10.35
N SER A 92 -2.46 -9.92 9.36
CA SER A 92 -1.77 -10.54 8.23
C SER A 92 -0.45 -9.86 7.92
N ALA A 93 0.52 -10.67 7.47
CA ALA A 93 1.77 -10.17 6.94
C ALA A 93 1.52 -9.53 5.56
N VAL A 94 2.06 -8.34 5.38
CA VAL A 94 1.92 -7.56 4.14
C VAL A 94 3.29 -7.18 3.62
N PHE A 95 3.47 -7.33 2.31
CA PHE A 95 4.69 -6.90 1.64
C PHE A 95 4.45 -5.57 0.96
N LEU A 96 5.22 -4.56 1.34
CA LEU A 96 5.11 -3.22 0.82
C LEU A 96 6.17 -2.99 -0.26
N ALA A 97 5.72 -2.70 -1.49
CA ALA A 97 6.60 -2.52 -2.63
C ALA A 97 7.39 -1.20 -2.53
N LYS A 98 8.68 -1.27 -2.84
CA LYS A 98 9.55 -0.08 -2.99
C LYS A 98 9.23 0.67 -4.28
N GLY A 99 9.65 1.94 -4.39
CA GLY A 99 9.18 2.86 -5.43
C GLY A 99 9.29 2.35 -6.87
N ASP A 100 10.44 1.87 -7.34
CA ASP A 100 10.56 1.34 -8.71
C ASP A 100 9.58 0.18 -8.96
N ARG A 101 9.44 -0.73 -7.98
CA ARG A 101 8.51 -1.85 -8.09
C ARG A 101 7.05 -1.40 -8.03
N ALA A 102 6.74 -0.38 -7.23
CA ALA A 102 5.41 0.19 -7.11
C ALA A 102 4.98 0.87 -8.43
N VAL A 103 5.88 1.63 -9.06
CA VAL A 103 5.66 2.26 -10.36
C VAL A 103 5.28 1.23 -11.42
N ASP A 104 6.04 0.14 -11.52
CA ASP A 104 5.74 -0.93 -12.47
C ASP A 104 4.37 -1.55 -12.23
N LEU A 105 4.04 -1.86 -10.96
CA LEU A 105 2.77 -2.49 -10.59
C LEU A 105 1.57 -1.57 -10.84
N LEU A 106 1.69 -0.28 -10.54
CA LEU A 106 0.63 0.71 -10.77
C LEU A 106 0.33 0.91 -12.26
N ARG A 107 1.37 0.89 -13.11
CA ARG A 107 1.18 0.92 -14.56
C ARG A 107 0.36 -0.26 -15.06
N TYR A 108 0.60 -1.46 -14.54
CA TYR A 108 -0.16 -2.65 -14.95
C TYR A 108 -1.58 -2.70 -14.37
N SER A 109 -1.83 -2.04 -13.23
CA SER A 109 -3.19 -1.93 -12.67
C SER A 109 -4.04 -0.85 -13.34
N GLY A 110 -3.53 -0.18 -14.38
CA GLY A 110 -4.23 0.93 -15.05
C GLY A 110 -4.32 2.19 -14.19
N TRP A 111 -3.51 2.33 -13.15
CA TRP A 111 -3.45 3.56 -12.35
C TRP A 111 -2.70 4.63 -13.14
N ASP A 112 -3.34 5.77 -13.38
CA ASP A 112 -2.69 6.89 -14.03
C ASP A 112 -1.82 7.64 -13.02
N LEU A 113 -0.51 7.44 -13.13
CA LEU A 113 0.51 8.12 -12.30
C LEU A 113 0.55 9.64 -12.55
N ALA A 114 -0.05 10.15 -13.63
CA ALA A 114 -0.17 11.58 -13.92
C ALA A 114 -1.41 12.21 -13.27
N SER A 115 -2.46 11.43 -13.01
CA SER A 115 -3.72 11.88 -12.42
C SER A 115 -3.73 11.63 -10.92
N GLY A 116 -2.97 12.43 -10.18
CA GLY A 116 -3.29 12.60 -8.76
C GLY A 116 -4.47 13.56 -8.66
N ALA A 117 -5.67 13.01 -8.46
CA ALA A 117 -6.85 13.78 -8.13
C ALA A 117 -6.93 13.98 -6.62
#